data_AF-A0A7Y1UUI6-F1
#
_entry.id   AF-A0A7Y1UUI6-F1
#
_cell.length_a   1.000
_cell.length_b   1.000
_cell.length_c   1.000
_cell.angle_alpha   90.00
_cell.angle_beta   90.00
_cell.angle_gamma   90.00
#
_symmetry.space_group_name_H-M   'P 1'
#
loop_
_entity.id
_entity.type
_entity.pdbx_description
1 polymer ?
#
loop_
_entity_poly.entity_id
_entity_poly.type
_entity_poly.pdbx_seq_one_letter_code
_entity_poly.pdbx_strand_id
1 'polypeptide(L)'
;MRNLRTVALVLALVAAACGGGDDDAGNNDDAGGSGAGGGNDPTIMSTDFDLSDLPDEFPDSYVPPSWTAGQATDLLGPEIVNFESDSAFDDIVDYYRGVFGEPNQLAGDPGEQLAQWFDDPTWVLSIFDGDPVLIGFAELEE
;
A
#
# COMPACT_ATOMS: atom_id res chain seq x y z
N MET A 1 -30.61 3.78 -11.72
CA MET A 1 -30.09 2.54 -11.09
C MET A 1 -28.75 2.26 -11.74
N ARG A 2 -27.70 2.95 -11.27
CA ARG A 2 -26.34 2.76 -11.78
C ARG A 2 -25.86 1.42 -11.24
N ASN A 3 -25.45 0.56 -12.15
CA ASN A 3 -25.02 -0.79 -11.85
C ASN A 3 -23.87 -0.70 -10.85
N LEU A 4 -24.08 -1.24 -9.65
CA LEU A 4 -23.02 -1.72 -8.77
C LEU A 4 -22.23 -2.79 -9.56
N ARG A 5 -21.42 -2.36 -10.52
CA ARG A 5 -20.25 -3.11 -10.92
C ARG A 5 -19.32 -2.99 -9.74
N THR A 6 -19.62 -3.86 -8.80
CA THR A 6 -18.74 -4.44 -7.80
C THR A 6 -17.43 -4.74 -8.51
N VAL A 7 -16.57 -3.73 -8.65
CA VAL A 7 -15.15 -3.95 -8.83
C VAL A 7 -14.76 -4.49 -7.47
N ALA A 8 -14.88 -5.81 -7.35
CA ALA A 8 -14.11 -6.56 -6.40
C ALA A 8 -12.65 -6.29 -6.77
N LEU A 9 -12.12 -5.15 -6.35
CA LEU A 9 -10.69 -4.90 -6.31
C LEU A 9 -10.15 -5.68 -5.11
N VAL A 10 -10.32 -7.00 -5.22
CA VAL A 10 -9.68 -7.98 -4.39
C VAL A 10 -8.28 -8.11 -4.96
N LEU A 11 -7.32 -7.72 -4.11
CA LEU A 11 -5.88 -7.93 -4.23
C LEU A 11 -5.16 -7.16 -5.34
N ALA A 12 -4.33 -6.21 -4.91
CA ALA A 12 -3.04 -5.93 -5.53
C ALA A 12 -2.17 -5.08 -4.57
N LEU A 13 -1.55 -5.69 -3.55
CA LEU A 13 -0.12 -6.04 -3.59
C LEU A 13 0.47 -6.26 -2.18
N VAL A 14 0.86 -7.52 -1.97
CA VAL A 14 2.13 -7.93 -1.34
C VAL A 14 2.21 -7.72 0.17
N ALA A 15 1.63 -8.69 0.88
CA ALA A 15 2.30 -9.23 2.06
C ALA A 15 3.66 -9.82 1.63
N ALA A 16 4.71 -9.00 1.57
CA ALA A 16 6.10 -9.45 1.61
C ALA A 16 6.79 -8.84 2.82
N ALA A 17 6.14 -8.92 3.97
CA ALA A 17 6.79 -8.63 5.22
C ALA A 17 6.16 -9.47 6.35
N CYS A 18 6.46 -10.77 6.29
CA CYS A 18 6.41 -11.63 7.45
C CYS A 18 7.40 -12.79 7.27
N GLY A 19 8.64 -12.57 7.74
CA GLY A 19 9.44 -13.55 8.49
C GLY A 19 10.01 -14.78 7.78
N GLY A 20 11.34 -14.86 7.75
CA GLY A 20 12.03 -16.14 7.55
C GLY A 20 13.52 -16.01 7.27
N GLY A 21 14.30 -15.44 8.21
CA GLY A 21 15.73 -15.67 8.23
C GLY A 21 16.00 -17.14 8.52
N ASP A 22 16.56 -17.86 7.54
CA ASP A 22 17.29 -19.10 7.75
C ASP A 22 18.59 -19.00 6.96
N ASP A 23 19.69 -18.93 7.70
CA ASP A 23 21.06 -19.00 7.22
C ASP A 23 21.29 -20.26 6.36
N ASP A 24 21.89 -20.17 5.16
CA ASP A 24 23.21 -20.76 4.87
C ASP A 24 23.68 -20.63 3.40
N ALA A 25 25.01 -20.53 3.28
CA ALA A 25 25.89 -20.96 2.19
C ALA A 25 25.94 -20.20 0.84
N GLY A 26 26.97 -19.34 0.72
CA GLY A 26 27.86 -19.22 -0.45
C GLY A 26 27.25 -18.61 -1.72
N ASN A 27 27.80 -17.55 -2.31
CA ASN A 27 29.13 -17.49 -2.91
C ASN A 27 29.32 -16.05 -3.41
N ASN A 28 30.56 -15.56 -3.33
CA ASN A 28 31.00 -14.34 -4.02
C ASN A 28 30.47 -14.29 -5.46
N ASP A 29 29.99 -13.13 -5.91
CA ASP A 29 30.59 -12.46 -7.06
C ASP A 29 30.14 -10.98 -7.12
N ASP A 30 31.18 -10.16 -7.15
CA ASP A 30 31.23 -8.71 -7.29
C ASP A 30 30.81 -8.31 -8.72
N ALA A 31 29.82 -7.42 -8.85
CA ALA A 31 29.63 -6.66 -10.07
C ALA A 31 28.86 -5.37 -9.75
N GLY A 32 29.62 -4.31 -9.48
CA GLY A 32 29.12 -2.95 -9.59
C GLY A 32 28.51 -2.68 -10.97
N GLY A 33 27.49 -1.82 -10.99
CA GLY A 33 26.92 -1.33 -12.23
C GLY A 33 25.65 -0.55 -11.96
N SER A 34 25.78 0.77 -11.93
CA SER A 34 24.67 1.71 -12.05
C SER A 34 23.78 1.30 -13.23
N GLY A 35 22.62 0.74 -12.93
CA GLY A 35 21.56 0.44 -13.88
C GLY A 35 20.36 1.31 -13.59
N ALA A 36 20.38 2.54 -14.09
CA ALA A 36 19.14 3.28 -14.30
C ALA A 36 18.33 2.52 -15.37
N GLY A 37 17.25 1.86 -14.95
CA GLY A 37 16.38 1.07 -15.82
C GLY A 37 16.09 -0.32 -15.25
N GLY A 38 15.22 -0.40 -14.26
CA GLY A 38 14.56 -1.63 -13.83
C GLY A 38 13.10 -1.30 -13.61
N GLY A 39 12.22 -1.90 -14.41
CA GLY A 39 10.79 -1.56 -14.42
C GLY A 39 10.19 -1.64 -13.03
N ASN A 40 9.17 -0.80 -12.79
CA ASN A 40 8.37 -0.75 -11.57
C ASN A 40 8.06 -2.18 -11.11
N ASP A 41 8.91 -2.72 -10.24
CA ASP A 41 8.64 -3.96 -9.54
C ASP A 41 7.74 -3.53 -8.41
N PRO A 42 6.43 -3.79 -8.51
CA PRO A 42 5.48 -3.22 -7.57
C PRO A 42 5.53 -3.96 -6.21
N THR A 43 6.49 -4.89 -6.06
CA THR A 43 6.78 -5.64 -4.84
C THR A 43 7.86 -4.99 -3.96
N ILE A 44 8.56 -3.94 -4.42
CA ILE A 44 9.64 -3.29 -3.65
C ILE A 44 9.28 -1.83 -3.34
N MET A 45 8.95 -1.53 -2.07
CA MET A 45 8.76 -0.15 -1.62
C MET A 45 10.11 0.53 -1.37
N SER A 46 10.18 1.84 -1.65
CA SER A 46 11.40 2.62 -1.49
C SER A 46 11.41 3.37 -0.16
N THR A 47 12.46 3.22 0.64
CA THR A 47 12.69 4.05 1.84
C THR A 47 13.06 5.50 1.50
N ASP A 48 13.45 5.75 0.25
CA ASP A 48 13.78 7.08 -0.28
C ASP A 48 12.64 7.65 -1.16
N PHE A 49 11.42 7.13 -1.01
CA PHE A 49 10.25 7.61 -1.76
C PHE A 49 10.02 9.11 -1.53
N ASP A 50 9.81 9.90 -2.59
CA ASP A 50 9.48 11.32 -2.47
C ASP A 50 7.96 11.50 -2.65
N LEU A 51 7.34 12.31 -1.80
CA LEU A 51 5.91 12.63 -1.96
C LEU A 51 5.63 13.38 -3.27
N SER A 52 6.66 13.97 -3.92
CA SER A 52 6.52 14.54 -5.26
C SER A 52 6.30 13.50 -6.36
N ASP A 53 6.53 12.22 -6.06
CA ASP A 53 6.29 11.10 -7.00
C ASP A 53 4.84 10.59 -6.94
N LEU A 54 4.02 11.16 -6.05
CA LEU A 54 2.59 10.84 -5.99
C LEU A 54 1.83 11.40 -7.20
N PRO A 55 0.71 10.77 -7.60
CA PRO A 55 -0.22 11.32 -8.55
C PRO A 55 -0.60 12.77 -8.22
N ASP A 56 -0.67 13.65 -9.23
CA ASP A 56 -1.09 15.05 -9.05
C ASP A 56 -2.50 15.17 -8.40
N GLU A 57 -3.34 14.15 -8.58
CA GLU A 57 -4.69 14.06 -8.02
C GLU A 57 -4.78 13.29 -6.69
N PHE A 58 -3.65 12.81 -6.16
CA PHE A 58 -3.62 12.15 -4.86
C PHE A 58 -3.89 13.15 -3.74
N PRO A 59 -4.93 12.96 -2.91
CA PRO A 59 -5.24 13.95 -1.89
C PRO A 59 -4.20 13.94 -0.75
N ASP A 60 -3.71 15.12 -0.35
CA ASP A 60 -2.76 15.25 0.78
C ASP A 60 -3.26 14.59 2.08
N SER A 61 -4.59 14.59 2.31
CA SER A 61 -5.19 13.97 3.50
C SER A 61 -5.11 12.44 3.51
N TYR A 62 -4.75 11.83 2.38
CA TYR A 62 -4.65 10.38 2.23
C TYR A 62 -3.23 9.91 2.58
N VAL A 63 -2.24 10.81 2.55
CA VAL A 63 -0.89 10.50 3.00
C VAL A 63 -0.94 10.14 4.50
N PRO A 64 -0.42 8.98 4.91
CA PRO A 64 -0.42 8.58 6.32
C PRO A 64 0.45 9.52 7.16
N PRO A 65 0.13 9.71 8.46
CA PRO A 65 0.86 10.63 9.33
C PRO A 65 2.30 10.20 9.59
N SER A 66 2.60 8.92 9.38
CA SER A 66 3.91 8.31 9.47
C SER A 66 4.00 7.15 8.48
N TRP A 67 5.12 7.06 7.78
CA TRP A 67 5.47 5.99 6.87
C TRP A 67 6.99 5.83 6.82
N THR A 68 7.45 4.64 6.43
CA THR A 68 8.87 4.26 6.39
C THR A 68 9.35 3.93 4.97
N ALA A 69 8.44 3.51 4.11
CA ALA A 69 8.67 3.36 2.67
C ALA A 69 7.39 3.66 1.90
N GLY A 70 7.52 3.93 0.60
CA GLY A 70 6.39 4.14 -0.28
C GLY A 70 6.67 3.79 -1.73
N GLN A 71 5.60 3.75 -2.52
CA GLN A 71 5.64 3.59 -3.97
C GLN A 71 4.36 4.13 -4.61
N ALA A 72 4.50 4.69 -5.81
CA ALA A 72 3.39 5.00 -6.70
C ALA A 72 3.60 4.23 -8.02
N THR A 73 2.57 3.56 -8.53
CA THR A 73 2.66 2.76 -9.75
C THR A 73 1.37 2.88 -10.56
N ASP A 74 1.54 3.18 -11.86
CA ASP A 74 0.50 3.05 -12.87
C ASP A 74 0.46 1.61 -13.39
N LEU A 75 -0.68 0.92 -13.20
CA LEU A 75 -0.92 -0.44 -13.69
C LEU A 75 -1.79 -0.48 -14.96
N LEU A 76 -1.44 0.30 -15.99
CA LEU A 76 -2.15 0.31 -17.28
C LEU A 76 -3.66 0.57 -17.11
N GLY A 77 -4.03 1.44 -16.15
CA GLY A 77 -5.41 1.68 -15.77
C GLY A 77 -5.49 2.32 -14.38
N PRO A 78 -5.57 1.53 -13.29
CA PRO A 78 -5.63 2.08 -11.95
C PRO A 78 -4.25 2.57 -11.51
N GLU A 79 -4.22 3.80 -11.00
CA GLU A 79 -3.07 4.28 -10.25
C GLU A 79 -3.12 3.74 -8.82
N ILE A 80 -1.98 3.19 -8.37
CA ILE A 80 -1.84 2.60 -7.04
C ILE A 80 -0.76 3.35 -6.28
N VAL A 81 -1.08 3.74 -5.05
CA VAL A 81 -0.14 4.30 -4.09
C VAL A 81 -0.09 3.40 -2.87
N ASN A 82 1.10 2.95 -2.47
CA ASN A 82 1.30 2.16 -1.27
C ASN A 82 2.29 2.83 -0.32
N PHE A 83 2.04 2.68 0.98
CA PHE A 83 2.93 3.07 2.05
C PHE A 83 3.14 1.91 3.03
N GLU A 84 4.35 1.82 3.57
CA GLU A 84 4.69 1.00 4.74
C GLU A 84 4.74 1.87 5.99
N SER A 85 4.29 1.33 7.12
CA SER A 85 4.37 2.01 8.41
C SER A 85 4.71 1.04 9.54
N ASP A 86 5.65 1.44 10.39
CA ASP A 86 5.99 0.73 11.65
C ASP A 86 4.97 1.03 12.78
N SER A 87 3.93 1.80 12.49
CA SER A 87 2.87 2.08 13.46
C SER A 87 1.95 0.88 13.65
N ALA A 88 1.29 0.79 14.80
CA ALA A 88 0.31 -0.27 15.03
C ALA A 88 -0.88 -0.11 14.07
N PHE A 89 -1.43 -1.25 13.61
CA PHE A 89 -2.61 -1.28 12.75
C PHE A 89 -3.77 -0.42 13.29
N ASP A 90 -4.06 -0.56 14.58
CA ASP A 90 -5.15 0.20 15.24
C ASP A 90 -4.92 1.72 15.19
N ASP A 91 -3.67 2.19 15.29
CA ASP A 91 -3.36 3.62 15.24
C ASP A 91 -3.57 4.19 13.82
N ILE A 92 -3.19 3.43 12.79
CA ILE A 92 -3.43 3.82 11.39
C ILE A 92 -4.92 3.79 11.06
N VAL A 93 -5.65 2.77 11.53
CA VAL A 93 -7.11 2.68 11.37
C VAL A 93 -7.81 3.85 12.07
N ASP A 94 -7.41 4.20 13.30
CA ASP A 94 -8.01 5.33 14.01
C ASP A 94 -7.72 6.67 13.34
N TYR A 95 -6.54 6.85 12.74
CA TYR A 95 -6.25 8.02 11.91
C TYR A 95 -7.25 8.12 10.74
N TYR A 96 -7.38 7.07 9.94
CA TYR A 96 -8.26 7.09 8.78
C TYR A 96 -9.75 7.07 9.14
N ARG A 97 -10.12 6.58 10.33
CA ARG A 97 -11.47 6.83 10.89
C ARG A 97 -11.75 8.31 11.09
N GLY A 98 -10.76 9.08 11.52
CA GLY A 98 -10.86 10.53 11.64
C GLY A 98 -11.04 11.24 10.30
N VAL A 99 -10.52 10.67 9.21
CA VAL A 99 -10.58 11.22 7.85
C VAL A 99 -11.86 10.81 7.12
N PHE A 100 -12.20 9.52 7.14
CA PHE A 100 -13.25 8.92 6.30
C PHE A 100 -14.47 8.42 7.09
N GLY A 101 -14.40 8.39 8.43
CA GLY A 101 -15.40 7.70 9.26
C GLY A 101 -15.13 6.20 9.37
N GLU A 102 -16.13 5.43 9.78
CA GLU A 102 -15.95 3.98 9.99
C GLU A 102 -15.62 3.24 8.69
N PRO A 103 -14.73 2.23 8.73
CA PRO A 103 -14.45 1.39 7.57
C PRO A 103 -15.70 0.63 7.13
N ASN A 104 -15.84 0.45 5.81
CA ASN A 104 -16.88 -0.40 5.25
C ASN A 104 -16.64 -1.88 5.56
N GLN A 105 -15.37 -2.28 5.71
CA GLN A 105 -14.97 -3.62 6.10
C GLN A 105 -13.87 -3.55 7.16
N LEU A 106 -14.09 -4.28 8.26
CA LEU A 106 -13.08 -4.55 9.27
C LEU A 106 -13.15 -6.04 9.60
N ALA A 107 -12.09 -6.79 9.30
CA ALA A 107 -12.07 -8.24 9.45
C ALA A 107 -10.66 -8.76 9.76
N GLY A 108 -10.58 -9.99 10.28
CA GLY A 108 -9.33 -10.69 10.53
C GLY A 108 -9.13 -11.06 12.01
N ASP A 109 -8.16 -11.94 12.24
CA ASP A 109 -7.61 -12.25 13.56
C ASP A 109 -6.39 -11.34 13.83
N PRO A 110 -5.97 -11.15 15.09
CA PRO A 110 -4.76 -10.36 15.40
C PRO A 110 -3.54 -10.86 14.60
N GLY A 111 -2.90 -9.97 13.82
CA GLY A 111 -1.79 -10.30 12.91
C GLY A 111 -2.20 -10.63 11.46
N GLU A 112 -3.50 -10.64 11.14
CA GLU A 112 -4.05 -10.81 9.77
C GLU A 112 -5.27 -9.89 9.55
N GLN A 113 -5.26 -8.70 10.15
CA GLN A 113 -6.38 -7.76 10.08
C GLN A 113 -6.39 -6.95 8.78
N LEU A 114 -7.59 -6.58 8.35
CA LEU A 114 -7.86 -5.79 7.15
C LEU A 114 -8.93 -4.73 7.47
N ALA A 115 -8.66 -3.48 7.11
CA ALA A 115 -9.63 -2.39 7.11
C ALA A 115 -9.75 -1.78 5.71
N GLN A 116 -10.97 -1.50 5.22
CA GLN A 116 -11.20 -0.92 3.90
C GLN A 116 -12.30 0.16 3.87
N TRP A 117 -12.09 1.17 3.03
CA TRP A 117 -13.03 2.25 2.75
C TRP A 117 -13.28 2.37 1.23
N PHE A 118 -14.54 2.53 0.84
CA PHE A 118 -14.99 2.62 -0.56
C PHE A 118 -15.96 3.79 -0.81
N ASP A 119 -16.25 4.62 0.19
CA ASP A 119 -17.28 5.68 0.11
C ASP A 119 -16.79 7.00 -0.51
N ASP A 120 -15.48 7.16 -0.75
CA ASP A 120 -14.94 8.27 -1.55
C ASP A 120 -14.86 7.86 -3.04
N PRO A 121 -15.43 8.65 -3.98
CA PRO A 121 -15.72 8.16 -5.32
C PRO A 121 -14.48 7.89 -6.18
N THR A 122 -13.29 8.35 -5.78
CA THR A 122 -12.09 8.31 -6.62
C THR A 122 -11.06 7.30 -6.15
N TRP A 123 -10.97 6.99 -4.85
CA TRP A 123 -9.89 6.16 -4.31
C TRP A 123 -10.41 5.16 -3.28
N VAL A 124 -9.98 3.90 -3.41
CA VAL A 124 -10.19 2.85 -2.39
C VAL A 124 -8.99 2.79 -1.47
N LEU A 125 -9.22 2.90 -0.17
CA LEU A 125 -8.21 2.68 0.87
C LEU A 125 -8.31 1.25 1.41
N SER A 126 -7.18 0.57 1.50
CA SER A 126 -7.00 -0.71 2.22
C SER A 126 -5.83 -0.62 3.19
N ILE A 127 -6.01 -1.11 4.43
CA ILE A 127 -4.96 -1.24 5.43
C ILE A 127 -4.85 -2.70 5.82
N PHE A 128 -3.65 -3.27 5.79
CA PHE A 128 -3.36 -4.65 6.17
C PHE A 128 -2.39 -4.70 7.35
N ASP A 129 -2.77 -5.45 8.38
CA ASP A 129 -1.94 -5.73 9.55
C ASP A 129 -0.84 -6.72 9.16
N GLY A 130 0.37 -6.20 9.00
CA GLY A 130 1.59 -6.92 8.71
C GLY A 130 2.76 -6.33 9.51
N ASP A 131 3.97 -6.84 9.30
CA ASP A 131 5.19 -6.28 9.90
C ASP A 131 6.19 -5.92 8.79
N PRO A 132 6.10 -4.70 8.20
CA PRO A 132 5.30 -3.54 8.64
C PRO A 132 3.83 -3.54 8.18
N VAL A 133 3.04 -2.60 8.72
CA VAL A 133 1.65 -2.35 8.29
C VAL A 133 1.65 -1.76 6.89
N LEU A 134 0.78 -2.29 6.03
CA LEU A 134 0.64 -1.87 4.64
C LEU A 134 -0.60 -1.01 4.46
N ILE A 135 -0.45 0.12 3.79
CA ILE A 135 -1.51 1.09 3.50
C ILE A 135 -1.55 1.30 1.99
N GLY A 136 -2.61 0.85 1.35
CA GLY A 136 -2.76 0.89 -0.10
C GLY A 136 -3.94 1.74 -0.54
N PHE A 137 -3.73 2.53 -1.59
CA PHE A 137 -4.72 3.32 -2.28
C PHE A 137 -4.78 2.89 -3.74
N ALA A 138 -5.99 2.70 -4.26
CA ALA A 138 -6.18 2.43 -5.68
C ALA A 138 -7.25 3.36 -6.25
N GLU A 139 -6.94 4.00 -7.37
CA GLU A 139 -7.89 4.86 -8.06
C GLU A 139 -9.01 4.03 -8.70
N LEU A 140 -10.25 4.49 -8.57
CA LEU A 140 -11.42 3.95 -9.24
C LEU A 140 -11.61 4.68 -10.57
N GLU A 141 -11.41 3.99 -11.69
CA GLU A 141 -11.76 4.52 -13.01
C GLU A 141 -13.27 4.84 -13.09
N GLU A 142 -13.63 6.06 -13.52
CA GLU A 142 -15.02 6.53 -13.72
C GLU A 142 -15.81 5.79 -14.82
#